data_AF-A0A495V8A8-F1
#
_entry.id   AF-A0A495V8A8-F1
#
_cell.length_a   1.000
_cell.length_b   1.000
_cell.length_c   1.000
_cell.angle_alpha   90.00
_cell.angle_beta   90.00
_cell.angle_gamma   90.00
#
_symmetry.space_group_name_H-M   'P 1'
#
loop_
_entity.id
_entity.type
_entity.pdbx_description
1 polymer ?
#
loop_
_entity_poly.entity_id
_entity_poly.type
_entity_poly.pdbx_seq_one_letter_code
_entity_poly.pdbx_strand_id
1 'polypeptide(L)'
;MASAVSAGFAGVLHAQLQGGEPVAASPADWEQALPRVARYLRALGVRDPSDLDRLLTAIRERFERQVATSLVPDAVETGIEEASKLLDEWLASELGPDVPGSMRGVARAVVLSGAVPGWVGVWSGRMPTASDQSGSRPIGERIRAGSFAPVPAPAPLAMATQRIDPCCYRLFRRLARRLRGMPPESPPGSLNRRAHLGQSV
;
A
#
# COMPACT_ATOMS: atom_id res chain seq x y z
N MET A 1 -13.55 -20.62 54.68
CA MET A 1 -12.95 -21.84 54.08
C MET A 1 -13.76 -22.14 52.83
N ALA A 2 -13.36 -21.62 51.67
CA ALA A 2 -12.47 -22.24 50.66
C ALA A 2 -13.35 -22.53 49.43
N SER A 3 -13.52 -21.56 48.52
CA SER A 3 -12.66 -21.28 47.36
C SER A 3 -12.44 -22.51 46.47
N ALA A 4 -13.17 -22.56 45.36
CA ALA A 4 -12.85 -23.41 44.20
C ALA A 4 -13.40 -22.75 42.92
N VAL A 5 -12.85 -21.59 42.58
CA VAL A 5 -12.90 -21.04 41.22
C VAL A 5 -11.55 -21.36 40.59
N SER A 6 -11.47 -22.43 39.80
CA SER A 6 -10.42 -22.63 38.78
C SER A 6 -10.53 -24.02 38.17
N ALA A 7 -10.78 -24.05 36.86
CA ALA A 7 -10.18 -24.95 35.86
C ALA A 7 -11.12 -25.10 34.65
N GLY A 8 -11.42 -23.98 33.97
CA GLY A 8 -12.19 -23.97 32.73
C GLY A 8 -11.56 -23.13 31.61
N PHE A 9 -10.31 -22.68 31.78
CA PHE A 9 -9.64 -21.75 30.87
C PHE A 9 -8.33 -22.27 30.27
N ALA A 10 -8.05 -23.57 30.43
CA ALA A 10 -6.86 -24.22 29.85
C ALA A 10 -7.14 -25.01 28.56
N GLY A 11 -8.34 -24.86 27.97
CA GLY A 11 -8.72 -25.50 26.69
C GLY A 11 -8.68 -24.57 25.47
N VAL A 12 -8.44 -23.27 25.64
CA VAL A 12 -8.57 -22.26 24.56
C VAL A 12 -7.23 -21.91 23.89
N LEU A 13 -6.11 -22.45 24.37
CA LEU A 13 -4.76 -22.18 23.80
C LEU A 13 -4.26 -23.27 22.82
N HIS A 14 -5.10 -24.24 22.47
CA HIS A 14 -4.88 -25.18 21.37
C HIS A 14 -5.97 -25.08 20.29
N ALA A 15 -6.53 -23.88 20.08
CA ALA A 15 -7.13 -23.60 18.78
C ALA A 15 -5.98 -23.56 17.77
N GLN A 16 -5.75 -24.71 17.12
CA GLN A 16 -4.89 -24.83 15.96
C GLN A 16 -5.13 -23.61 15.07
N LEU A 17 -4.07 -22.83 14.85
CA LEU A 17 -3.92 -22.07 13.62
C LEU A 17 -3.96 -23.10 12.49
N GLN A 18 -5.16 -23.50 12.09
CA GLN A 18 -5.39 -24.03 10.76
C GLN A 18 -5.05 -22.87 9.83
N GLY A 19 -3.77 -22.78 9.48
CA GLY A 19 -3.37 -22.15 8.23
C GLY A 19 -4.11 -22.91 7.16
N GLY A 20 -5.30 -22.44 6.81
CA GLY A 20 -5.91 -22.80 5.55
C GLY A 20 -4.87 -22.50 4.48
N GLU A 21 -4.51 -23.51 3.70
CA GLU A 21 -3.69 -23.33 2.51
C GLU A 21 -4.21 -22.10 1.76
N PRO A 22 -3.35 -21.18 1.30
CA PRO A 22 -3.81 -20.03 0.54
C PRO A 22 -4.56 -20.56 -0.69
N VAL A 23 -5.89 -20.46 -0.66
CA VAL A 23 -6.73 -20.86 -1.78
C VAL A 23 -6.43 -19.86 -2.87
N ALA A 24 -5.81 -20.33 -3.94
CA ALA A 24 -5.51 -19.51 -5.09
C ALA A 24 -6.81 -18.98 -5.71
N ALA A 25 -6.77 -17.72 -6.14
CA ALA A 25 -7.85 -17.11 -6.88
C ALA A 25 -8.13 -17.90 -8.16
N SER A 26 -9.40 -18.01 -8.48
CA SER A 26 -9.95 -18.70 -9.64
C SER A 26 -10.73 -17.72 -10.52
N PRO A 27 -11.06 -18.09 -11.77
CA PRO A 27 -11.90 -17.26 -12.64
C PRO A 27 -13.27 -16.91 -12.02
N ALA A 28 -13.82 -17.81 -11.19
CA ALA A 28 -15.11 -17.60 -10.53
C ALA A 28 -15.07 -16.48 -9.48
N ASP A 29 -13.89 -16.14 -8.96
CA ASP A 29 -13.72 -15.11 -7.93
C ASP A 29 -13.78 -13.68 -8.50
N TRP A 30 -13.95 -13.52 -9.81
CA TRP A 30 -14.18 -12.22 -10.44
C TRP A 30 -15.36 -11.47 -9.82
N GLU A 31 -16.46 -12.16 -9.52
CA GLU A 31 -17.66 -11.54 -8.92
C GLU A 31 -17.36 -10.91 -7.55
N GLN A 32 -16.41 -11.46 -6.80
CA GLN A 32 -15.92 -10.88 -5.55
C GLN A 32 -15.04 -9.63 -5.79
N ALA A 33 -14.20 -9.66 -6.82
CA ALA A 33 -13.31 -8.55 -7.16
C ALA A 33 -14.05 -7.35 -7.78
N LEU A 34 -15.09 -7.63 -8.57
CA LEU A 34 -15.81 -6.66 -9.41
C LEU A 34 -16.20 -5.36 -8.68
N PRO A 35 -16.83 -5.38 -7.48
CA PRO A 35 -17.21 -4.14 -6.79
C PRO A 35 -16.01 -3.27 -6.42
N ARG A 36 -14.87 -3.90 -6.08
CA ARG A 36 -13.63 -3.19 -5.70
C ARG A 36 -12.91 -2.63 -6.92
N VAL A 37 -12.85 -3.39 -8.01
CA VAL A 37 -12.31 -2.93 -9.29
C VAL A 37 -13.15 -1.77 -9.84
N ALA A 38 -14.48 -1.87 -9.85
CA ALA A 38 -15.35 -0.78 -10.28
C ALA A 38 -15.17 0.49 -9.44
N ARG A 39 -15.02 0.35 -8.12
CA ARG A 39 -14.72 1.48 -7.23
C ARG A 39 -13.35 2.09 -7.52
N TYR A 40 -12.35 1.26 -7.81
CA TYR A 40 -11.03 1.71 -8.20
C TYR A 40 -11.06 2.52 -9.50
N LEU A 41 -11.72 2.02 -10.55
CA LEU A 41 -11.90 2.75 -11.82
C LEU A 41 -12.61 4.10 -11.62
N ARG A 42 -13.66 4.15 -10.80
CA ARG A 42 -14.32 5.42 -10.45
C ARG A 42 -13.38 6.39 -9.74
N ALA A 43 -12.50 5.90 -8.87
CA ALA A 43 -11.49 6.71 -8.20
C ALA A 43 -10.42 7.24 -9.16
N LEU A 44 -10.13 6.53 -10.26
CA LEU A 44 -9.29 7.03 -11.36
C LEU A 44 -9.99 8.10 -12.22
N GLY A 45 -11.30 8.31 -12.05
CA GLY A 45 -12.06 9.31 -12.80
C GLY A 45 -12.94 8.73 -13.90
N VAL A 46 -13.13 7.41 -13.97
CA VAL A 46 -14.10 6.80 -14.90
C VAL A 46 -15.52 7.09 -14.40
N ARG A 47 -16.24 7.98 -15.11
CA ARG A 47 -17.59 8.43 -14.72
C ARG A 47 -18.69 7.93 -15.64
N ASP A 48 -18.40 7.80 -16.93
CA ASP A 48 -19.37 7.32 -17.91
C ASP A 48 -19.60 5.80 -17.71
N PRO A 49 -20.86 5.35 -17.53
CA PRO A 49 -21.16 3.93 -17.37
C PRO A 49 -20.67 3.06 -18.52
N SER A 50 -20.73 3.56 -19.75
CA SER A 50 -20.30 2.78 -20.92
C SER A 50 -18.79 2.64 -21.03
N ASP A 51 -18.00 3.61 -20.54
CA ASP A 51 -16.54 3.46 -20.41
C ASP A 51 -16.20 2.48 -19.29
N LEU A 52 -16.95 2.55 -18.18
CA LEU A 52 -16.78 1.65 -17.05
C LEU A 52 -17.01 0.19 -17.46
N ASP A 53 -18.10 -0.09 -18.19
CA ASP A 53 -18.44 -1.44 -18.63
C ASP A 53 -17.37 -2.00 -19.58
N ARG A 54 -16.91 -1.20 -20.55
CA ARG A 54 -15.82 -1.58 -21.49
C ARG A 54 -14.53 -1.94 -20.74
N LEU A 55 -14.13 -1.11 -19.79
CA LEU A 55 -12.93 -1.33 -19.00
C LEU A 55 -13.08 -2.56 -18.09
N LEU A 56 -14.24 -2.75 -17.45
CA LEU A 56 -14.50 -3.93 -16.63
C LEU A 56 -14.44 -5.22 -17.44
N THR A 57 -14.99 -5.24 -18.67
CA THR A 57 -14.85 -6.39 -19.57
C THR A 57 -13.39 -6.66 -19.91
N ALA A 58 -12.62 -5.64 -20.31
CA ALA A 58 -11.21 -5.81 -20.64
C ALA A 58 -10.37 -6.31 -19.44
N ILE A 59 -10.65 -5.79 -18.25
CA ILE A 59 -9.95 -6.20 -17.01
C ILE A 59 -10.34 -7.62 -16.63
N ARG A 60 -11.62 -8.00 -16.77
CA ARG A 60 -12.09 -9.37 -16.51
C ARG A 60 -11.35 -10.38 -17.40
N GLU A 61 -11.26 -10.12 -18.70
CA GLU A 61 -10.56 -11.00 -19.64
C GLU A 61 -9.07 -11.16 -19.32
N ARG A 62 -8.44 -10.11 -18.78
CA ARG A 62 -7.05 -10.17 -18.31
C ARG A 62 -6.92 -10.94 -17.01
N PHE A 63 -7.80 -10.66 -16.05
CA PHE A 63 -7.88 -11.35 -14.77
C PHE A 63 -8.03 -12.86 -14.97
N GLU A 64 -9.00 -13.29 -15.79
CA GLU A 64 -9.27 -14.70 -16.07
C GLU A 64 -8.04 -15.40 -16.68
N ARG A 65 -7.32 -14.73 -17.59
CA ARG A 65 -6.05 -15.24 -18.13
C ARG A 65 -4.94 -15.31 -17.08
N GLN A 66 -4.83 -14.31 -16.21
CA GLN A 66 -3.81 -14.24 -15.18
C GLN A 66 -3.98 -15.34 -14.15
N VAL A 67 -5.19 -15.56 -13.63
CA VAL A 67 -5.48 -16.62 -12.65
C VAL A 67 -5.43 -18.02 -13.26
N ALA A 68 -5.65 -18.16 -14.58
CA ALA A 68 -5.49 -19.43 -15.27
C ALA A 68 -4.01 -19.84 -15.48
N THR A 69 -3.10 -18.86 -15.53
CA THR A 69 -1.68 -19.09 -15.84
C THR A 69 -0.76 -18.98 -14.64
N SER A 70 -1.20 -18.30 -13.58
CA SER A 70 -0.39 -18.00 -12.40
C SER A 70 -1.15 -18.33 -11.12
N LEU A 71 -0.42 -18.79 -10.10
CA LEU A 71 -0.97 -18.91 -8.75
C LEU A 71 -1.06 -17.51 -8.13
N VAL A 72 -2.27 -17.00 -7.93
CA VAL A 72 -2.47 -15.67 -7.36
C VAL A 72 -3.27 -15.75 -6.07
N PRO A 73 -2.84 -15.10 -4.97
CA PRO A 73 -3.45 -15.31 -3.66
C PRO A 73 -4.75 -14.52 -3.42
N ASP A 74 -4.93 -13.37 -4.05
CA ASP A 74 -6.11 -12.50 -3.85
C ASP A 74 -6.71 -12.03 -5.18
N ALA A 75 -7.97 -12.38 -5.42
CA ALA A 75 -8.71 -11.98 -6.60
C ALA A 75 -8.90 -10.45 -6.69
N VAL A 76 -9.09 -9.78 -5.55
CA VAL A 76 -9.30 -8.32 -5.50
C VAL A 76 -8.02 -7.59 -5.89
N GLU A 77 -6.90 -7.95 -5.27
CA GLU A 77 -5.58 -7.40 -5.60
C GLU A 77 -5.27 -7.62 -7.08
N THR A 78 -5.44 -8.84 -7.59
CA THR A 78 -5.22 -9.16 -9.00
C THR A 78 -6.05 -8.29 -9.94
N GLY A 79 -7.35 -8.11 -9.64
CA GLY A 79 -8.23 -7.28 -10.45
C GLY A 79 -7.81 -5.81 -10.49
N ILE A 80 -7.32 -5.27 -9.36
CA ILE A 80 -6.79 -3.89 -9.28
C ILE A 80 -5.45 -3.79 -10.02
N GLU A 81 -4.58 -4.78 -9.89
CA GLU A 81 -3.31 -4.83 -10.62
C GLU A 81 -3.54 -4.86 -12.13
N GLU A 82 -4.44 -5.71 -12.64
CA GLU A 82 -4.75 -5.77 -14.06
C GLU A 82 -5.37 -4.46 -14.57
N ALA A 83 -6.16 -3.76 -13.75
CA ALA A 83 -6.65 -2.42 -14.07
C ALA A 83 -5.49 -1.40 -14.19
N SER A 84 -4.52 -1.45 -13.27
CA SER A 84 -3.33 -0.59 -13.34
C SER A 84 -2.45 -0.92 -14.55
N LYS A 85 -2.20 -2.20 -14.82
CA LYS A 85 -1.43 -2.64 -15.98
C LYS A 85 -2.09 -2.20 -17.29
N LEU A 86 -3.42 -2.31 -17.38
CA LEU A 86 -4.18 -1.84 -18.55
C LEU A 86 -4.01 -0.33 -18.78
N LEU A 87 -4.00 0.47 -17.72
CA LEU A 87 -3.72 1.90 -17.83
C LEU A 87 -2.28 2.15 -18.31
N ASP A 88 -1.30 1.48 -17.70
CA ASP A 88 0.11 1.70 -17.99
C ASP A 88 0.49 1.24 -19.41
N GLU A 89 -0.12 0.15 -19.91
CA GLU A 89 0.03 -0.31 -21.30
C GLU A 89 -0.59 0.65 -22.30
N TRP A 90 -1.80 1.16 -22.01
CA TRP A 90 -2.40 2.18 -22.86
C TRP A 90 -1.53 3.45 -22.91
N LEU A 91 -1.05 3.94 -21.76
CA LEU A 91 -0.14 5.09 -21.70
C LEU A 91 1.14 4.83 -22.51
N ALA A 92 1.71 3.63 -22.42
CA ALA A 92 2.88 3.27 -23.22
C ALA A 92 2.57 3.30 -24.73
N SER A 93 1.40 2.84 -25.14
CA SER A 93 0.97 2.88 -26.55
C SER A 93 0.79 4.31 -27.07
N GLU A 94 0.26 5.22 -26.25
CA GLU A 94 0.05 6.63 -26.62
C GLU A 94 1.36 7.44 -26.68
N LEU A 95 2.31 7.09 -25.82
CA LEU A 95 3.59 7.78 -25.71
C LEU A 95 4.61 7.31 -26.75
N GLY A 96 4.49 6.06 -27.20
CA GLY A 96 5.41 5.44 -28.16
C GLY A 96 6.65 4.81 -27.49
N PRO A 97 7.44 4.03 -28.24
CA PRO A 97 8.55 3.23 -27.72
C PRO A 97 9.75 4.07 -27.25
N ASP A 98 9.89 5.30 -27.75
CA ASP A 98 11.05 6.17 -27.49
C ASP A 98 10.97 6.87 -26.13
N VAL A 99 9.87 6.70 -25.39
CA VAL A 99 9.64 7.40 -24.13
C VAL A 99 10.25 6.65 -22.95
N PRO A 100 11.14 7.28 -22.14
CA PRO A 100 11.76 6.65 -20.99
C PRO A 100 10.75 6.10 -19.99
N GLY A 101 11.07 4.97 -19.34
CA GLY A 101 10.16 4.32 -18.37
C GLY A 101 9.72 5.23 -17.21
N SER A 102 10.56 6.16 -16.77
CA SER A 102 10.22 7.16 -15.74
C SER A 102 9.10 8.11 -16.17
N MET A 103 8.94 8.35 -17.47
CA MET A 103 7.89 9.23 -18.00
C MET A 103 6.50 8.60 -17.88
N ARG A 104 6.38 7.28 -17.66
CA ARG A 104 5.07 6.63 -17.42
C ARG A 104 4.41 7.12 -16.13
N GLY A 105 5.19 7.28 -15.06
CA GLY A 105 4.69 7.83 -13.80
C GLY A 105 4.22 9.29 -13.95
N VAL A 106 4.96 10.08 -14.73
CA VAL A 106 4.59 11.47 -15.06
C VAL A 106 3.31 11.51 -15.89
N ALA A 107 3.22 10.70 -16.95
CA ALA A 107 2.05 10.61 -17.79
C ALA A 107 0.79 10.20 -17.01
N ARG A 108 0.94 9.25 -16.09
CA ARG A 108 -0.14 8.85 -15.17
C ARG A 108 -0.57 10.03 -14.29
N ALA A 109 0.37 10.77 -13.70
CA ALA A 109 0.04 11.96 -12.92
C ALA A 109 -0.69 13.02 -13.77
N VAL A 110 -0.24 13.23 -15.01
CA VAL A 110 -0.86 14.18 -15.96
C VAL A 110 -2.32 13.81 -16.26
N VAL A 111 -2.62 12.56 -16.63
CA VAL A 111 -4.01 12.16 -16.93
C VAL A 111 -4.89 12.17 -15.67
N LEU A 112 -4.37 11.72 -14.52
CA LEU A 112 -5.12 11.68 -13.26
C LEU A 112 -5.33 13.06 -12.64
N SER A 113 -4.48 14.04 -12.95
CA SER A 113 -4.68 15.45 -12.56
C SER A 113 -5.82 16.14 -13.33
N GLY A 114 -6.35 15.51 -14.39
CA GLY A 114 -7.35 16.10 -15.27
C GLY A 114 -6.79 17.02 -16.35
N ALA A 115 -5.46 17.14 -16.48
CA ALA A 115 -4.81 17.99 -17.49
C ALA A 115 -5.08 17.54 -18.94
N VAL A 116 -5.51 16.30 -19.15
CA VAL A 116 -5.86 15.74 -20.47
C VAL A 116 -7.34 15.36 -20.52
N PRO A 117 -8.26 16.32 -20.75
CA PRO A 117 -9.68 16.01 -20.94
C PRO A 117 -9.95 14.93 -21.99
N GLY A 118 -10.96 14.08 -21.75
CA GLY A 118 -11.39 13.03 -22.69
C GLY A 118 -10.55 11.74 -22.67
N TRP A 119 -9.53 11.65 -21.80
CA TRP A 119 -8.61 10.51 -21.79
C TRP A 119 -9.26 9.17 -21.45
N VAL A 120 -10.29 9.16 -20.58
CA VAL A 120 -11.02 7.94 -20.22
C VAL A 120 -11.73 7.33 -21.43
N GLY A 121 -12.31 8.18 -22.29
CA GLY A 121 -12.96 7.72 -23.51
C GLY A 121 -11.97 7.00 -24.41
N VAL A 122 -10.82 7.61 -24.67
CA VAL A 122 -9.77 6.98 -25.50
C VAL A 122 -9.22 5.71 -24.86
N TRP A 123 -8.95 5.72 -23.55
CA TRP A 123 -8.44 4.56 -22.81
C TRP A 123 -9.42 3.37 -22.86
N SER A 124 -10.72 3.62 -22.75
CA SER A 124 -11.75 2.57 -22.86
C SER A 124 -11.99 2.06 -24.29
N GLY A 125 -11.28 2.60 -25.29
CA GLY A 125 -11.43 2.25 -26.70
C GLY A 125 -12.59 2.94 -27.40
N ARG A 126 -13.16 4.01 -26.80
CA ARG A 126 -14.14 4.86 -27.48
C ARG A 126 -13.43 5.68 -28.55
N MET A 127 -13.96 5.67 -29.78
CA MET A 127 -13.50 6.58 -30.82
C MET A 127 -13.74 8.03 -30.38
N PRO A 128 -12.72 8.91 -30.44
CA PRO A 128 -12.88 10.30 -30.04
C PRO A 128 -13.91 10.98 -30.94
N THR A 129 -14.99 11.49 -30.34
CA THR A 129 -16.00 12.25 -31.09
C THR A 129 -15.47 13.64 -31.43
N ALA A 130 -16.03 14.32 -32.43
CA ALA A 130 -15.59 15.66 -32.84
C ALA A 130 -15.63 16.69 -31.69
N SER A 131 -16.46 16.47 -30.67
CA SER A 131 -16.51 17.25 -29.42
C SER A 131 -15.38 16.93 -28.44
N ASP A 132 -14.82 15.72 -28.46
CA ASP A 132 -13.66 15.32 -27.64
C ASP A 132 -12.33 15.81 -28.24
N GLN A 133 -12.36 16.18 -29.52
CA GLN A 133 -11.27 16.83 -30.26
C GLN A 133 -11.15 18.34 -29.96
N SER A 134 -11.66 18.80 -28.82
CA SER A 134 -11.52 20.20 -28.39
C SER A 134 -10.06 20.67 -28.23
N GLY A 135 -9.09 19.76 -28.39
CA GLY A 135 -7.70 20.09 -28.71
C GLY A 135 -7.31 19.55 -30.09
N SER A 136 -6.77 20.42 -30.94
CA SER A 136 -6.24 20.12 -32.29
C SER A 136 -5.09 19.10 -32.33
N ARG A 137 -4.73 18.45 -31.21
CA ARG A 137 -3.56 17.56 -31.08
C ARG A 137 -3.97 16.16 -30.60
N PRO A 138 -3.31 15.10 -31.09
CA PRO A 138 -3.52 13.73 -30.62
C PRO A 138 -3.25 13.60 -29.11
N ILE A 139 -3.88 12.63 -28.46
CA ILE A 139 -3.86 12.53 -26.99
C ILE A 139 -2.44 12.30 -26.43
N GLY A 140 -1.62 11.49 -27.10
CA GLY A 140 -0.21 11.31 -26.73
C GLY A 140 0.60 12.61 -26.73
N GLU A 141 0.33 13.53 -27.66
CA GLU A 141 0.97 14.86 -27.66
C GLU A 141 0.47 15.73 -26.52
N ARG A 142 -0.81 15.64 -26.16
CA ARG A 142 -1.39 16.37 -25.02
C ARG A 142 -0.79 15.86 -23.70
N ILE A 143 -0.61 14.54 -23.55
CA ILE A 143 0.07 13.94 -22.40
C ILE A 143 1.52 14.41 -22.33
N ARG A 144 2.25 14.39 -23.45
CA ARG A 144 3.63 14.90 -23.51
C ARG A 144 3.68 16.38 -23.14
N ALA A 145 2.84 17.22 -23.72
CA ALA A 145 2.79 18.65 -23.41
C ALA A 145 2.48 18.91 -21.92
N GLY A 146 1.54 18.17 -21.32
CA GLY A 146 1.24 18.25 -19.89
C GLY A 146 2.38 17.78 -18.99
N SER A 147 3.19 16.82 -19.46
CA SER A 147 4.37 16.31 -18.74
C SER A 147 5.51 17.34 -18.63
N PHE A 148 5.51 18.35 -19.51
CA PHE A 148 6.46 19.46 -19.50
C PHE A 148 5.85 20.75 -18.91
N ALA A 149 4.67 20.68 -18.27
CA ALA A 149 4.07 21.83 -17.63
C ALA A 149 5.05 22.41 -16.59
N PRO A 150 5.28 23.75 -16.58
CA PRO A 150 6.27 24.35 -15.70
C PRO A 150 5.91 24.05 -14.25
N VAL A 151 6.86 23.49 -13.51
CA VAL A 151 6.79 23.33 -12.06
C VAL A 151 6.42 24.71 -11.49
N PRO A 152 5.34 24.84 -10.71
CA PRO A 152 5.01 26.13 -10.11
C PRO A 152 6.22 26.63 -9.33
N ALA A 153 6.49 27.94 -9.40
CA ALA A 153 7.60 28.53 -8.68
C ALA A 153 7.54 28.06 -7.22
N PRO A 154 8.66 27.60 -6.63
CA PRO A 154 8.65 27.05 -5.28
C PRO A 154 8.01 28.06 -4.35
N ALA A 155 6.84 27.73 -3.82
CA ALA A 155 6.18 28.56 -2.85
C ALA A 155 7.05 28.51 -1.58
N PRO A 156 7.65 29.63 -1.12
CA PRO A 156 8.38 29.63 0.12
C PRO A 156 7.37 29.38 1.23
N LEU A 157 7.27 28.11 1.66
CA LEU A 157 6.57 27.74 2.86
C LEU A 157 7.38 28.30 4.02
N ALA A 158 6.99 29.47 4.53
CA ALA A 158 7.40 29.95 5.84
C ALA A 158 6.77 29.05 6.90
N MET A 159 7.18 27.79 6.96
CA MET A 159 6.85 26.91 8.07
C MET A 159 7.70 27.33 9.26
N ALA A 160 7.04 27.72 10.34
CA ALA A 160 7.70 27.77 11.63
C ALA A 160 8.32 26.39 11.88
N THR A 161 9.62 26.35 12.15
CA THR A 161 10.34 25.12 12.47
C THR A 161 9.80 24.59 13.80
N GLN A 162 8.74 23.77 13.73
CA GLN A 162 8.27 23.05 14.90
C GLN A 162 9.31 21.98 15.21
N ARG A 163 10.04 22.16 16.31
CA ARG A 163 10.85 21.08 16.88
C ARG A 163 9.90 19.95 17.25
N ILE A 164 9.98 18.85 16.52
CA ILE A 164 9.44 17.58 16.96
C ILE A 164 10.20 17.22 18.24
N ASP A 165 9.57 17.40 19.40
CA ASP A 165 10.08 16.91 20.68
C ASP A 165 9.60 15.46 20.81
N PRO A 166 10.44 14.45 20.53
CA PRO A 166 10.02 13.08 20.65
C PRO A 166 9.84 12.83 22.14
N CYS A 167 8.60 12.76 22.63
CA CYS A 167 8.34 12.53 24.05
C CYS A 167 9.06 11.24 24.54
N CYS A 168 9.20 10.27 23.63
CA CYS A 168 9.92 9.02 23.80
C CYS A 168 11.43 9.22 24.01
N TYR A 169 12.06 10.26 23.43
CA TYR A 169 13.48 10.57 23.60
C TYR A 169 13.78 11.12 25.00
N ARG A 170 12.90 11.97 25.56
CA ARG A 170 13.01 12.45 26.94
C ARG A 170 12.80 11.32 27.95
N LEU A 171 11.85 10.43 27.69
CA LEU A 171 11.59 9.26 28.52
C LEU A 171 12.79 8.29 28.51
N PHE A 172 13.33 7.98 27.32
CA PHE A 172 14.51 7.14 27.17
C PHE A 172 15.73 7.72 27.90
N ARG A 173 15.99 9.04 27.78
CA ARG A 173 17.08 9.70 28.53
C ARG A 173 16.87 9.70 30.04
N ARG A 174 15.63 9.70 30.53
CA ARG A 174 15.33 9.56 31.97
C ARG A 174 15.57 8.13 32.44
N LEU A 175 15.09 7.14 31.69
CA LEU A 175 15.31 5.72 31.97
C LEU A 175 16.81 5.39 31.95
N ALA A 176 17.54 5.79 30.90
CA ALA A 176 18.97 5.56 30.79
C ALA A 176 19.78 6.18 31.95
N ARG A 177 19.37 7.36 32.44
CA ARG A 177 20.01 7.98 33.62
C ARG A 177 19.71 7.23 34.92
N ARG A 178 18.48 6.74 35.10
CA ARG A 178 18.14 5.89 36.25
C ARG A 178 18.91 4.57 36.22
N LEU A 179 19.06 3.97 35.04
CA LEU A 179 19.80 2.72 34.87
C LEU A 179 21.31 2.88 35.08
N ARG A 180 21.91 4.02 34.71
CA ARG A 180 23.32 4.32 34.99
C ARG A 180 23.62 4.67 36.46
N GLY A 181 22.59 5.04 37.23
CA GLY A 181 22.70 5.32 38.65
C GLY A 181 22.48 4.10 39.54
N MET A 182 22.13 2.94 38.98
CA MET A 182 22.10 1.71 39.75
C MET A 182 23.54 1.23 39.94
N PRO A 183 24.01 1.07 41.20
CA PRO A 183 25.29 0.43 41.45
C PRO A 183 25.25 -0.97 40.83
N PRO A 184 26.35 -1.45 40.23
CA PRO A 184 26.41 -2.83 39.78
C PRO A 184 26.08 -3.71 40.98
N GLU A 185 25.02 -4.51 40.87
CA GLU A 185 24.70 -5.52 41.87
C GLU A 185 25.97 -6.33 42.10
N SER A 186 26.39 -6.34 43.36
CA SER A 186 27.53 -7.14 43.79
C SER A 186 27.28 -8.59 43.39
N PRO A 187 28.30 -9.30 42.88
CA PRO A 187 28.13 -10.67 42.42
C PRO A 187 27.59 -11.56 43.57
N PRO A 188 26.69 -12.51 43.29
CA PRO A 188 26.17 -13.41 44.31
C PRO A 188 27.29 -14.37 44.73
N GLY A 189 27.94 -14.10 45.87
CA GLY A 189 29.01 -14.99 46.34
C GLY A 189 29.78 -14.62 47.60
N SER A 190 29.45 -13.56 48.35
CA SER A 190 30.14 -13.27 49.62
C SER A 190 29.48 -13.99 50.81
N LEU A 191 29.75 -15.29 50.96
CA LEU A 191 29.51 -16.00 52.21
C LEU A 191 30.69 -15.74 53.17
N ASN A 192 30.59 -14.66 53.95
CA ASN A 192 31.42 -14.46 55.14
C ASN A 192 30.91 -15.42 56.24
N ARG A 193 31.48 -16.63 56.28
CA ARG A 193 31.26 -17.59 57.38
C ARG A 193 32.19 -17.22 58.54
N ARG A 194 31.70 -16.36 59.44
CA ARG A 194 32.27 -16.15 60.78
C ARG A 194 31.64 -17.17 61.73
N ALA A 195 32.41 -18.14 62.19
CA ALA A 195 32.07 -18.93 63.38
C ALA A 195 33.23 -18.84 64.36
N HIS A 196 32.93 -18.22 65.49
CA HIS A 196 33.74 -18.18 66.71
C HIS A 196 33.67 -19.51 67.47
N LEU A 197 34.63 -19.69 68.40
CA LEU A 197 34.76 -20.68 69.50
C LEU A 197 35.88 -21.71 69.24
N GLY A 198 36.89 -21.89 70.09
CA GLY A 198 37.06 -21.43 71.46
C GLY A 198 38.50 -21.59 71.99
N GLN A 199 38.68 -21.12 73.23
CA GLN A 199 39.89 -21.10 74.06
C GLN A 199 40.28 -22.46 74.66
N SER A 200 41.52 -22.49 75.20
CA SER A 200 42.14 -23.36 76.22
C SER A 200 42.54 -24.77 75.78
N VAL A 201 43.74 -25.29 76.08
CA VAL A 201 44.70 -25.08 77.19
C VAL A 201 46.12 -24.93 76.67
#